data_AF-A0A2D5N977-F1
#
_entry.id   AF-A0A2D5N977-F1
#
_cell.length_a   1.000
_cell.length_b   1.000
_cell.length_c   1.000
_cell.angle_alpha   90.00
_cell.angle_beta   90.00
_cell.angle_gamma   90.00
#
_symmetry.space_group_name_H-M   'P 1'
#
loop_
_entity.id
_entity.type
_entity.pdbx_description
1 polymer ?
#
loop_
_entity_poly.entity_id
_entity_poly.type
_entity_poly.pdbx_seq_one_letter_code
_entity_poly.pdbx_strand_id
1 'polypeptide(L)'
;MSDPIKHECGIAFVRLRKPLEYYVEKYGTAFYGLNKMYLLMEKQRNRGQDGAGLANIKLNMAPGTRYISRYRSVDTNSIGDIFGKVQKRIAEGIAGDASRLSDVPWLKENLPFTGEVFLGHLRYGTYGGNTIEACHPFLRQNNWPTRNLIVAGNFNMTNVDELFNELVELGQHPKEKADTVTIMEKIGHFLDEANDDLYYELKAEGYSKKEATAEIANRLDLADILRRASKKWDGGYAMAGMTGHGDSFVLRDPAGIRPAYYYYDDEIVVVASERPVIQTALNLKSEQITELPPGNALIVKHHGEVSIDEIKTPTEFKACSFERIYFSRGNDKDIYNERIELGRRLIPRIVDLVDGEVEDTVFSFIPNTAEVSFYGMVKGMEDHFNTLKYDRITALENPTNDQLKAILDLRPRVEKVAWKDVKLRTFITEDSSRDELVSHVYDITHGSVKPSDHLVAIDDSIVRGTTLKQSILRIFDRLSPKHIVIASSAPQIRYPDCYGIDMARMGDFVAFRAAIALLKERGQEDVIQTVYEKCKAQAHLADHEVQNFVKEIYEPFEAQEISDKIADLLTPPEVNARVTVLYQTIEDLHKSCPGHPGDWYFTGDYPTPGGNRVVNKSFMYYVEGRTERAY
;
A
#
# COMPACT_ATOMS: atom_id res chain seq x y z
N MET A 1 15.07 11.33 -1.78
CA MET A 1 13.98 10.36 -1.62
C MET A 1 14.58 9.09 -2.17
N SER A 2 14.63 7.98 -1.45
CA SER A 2 14.46 6.71 -2.14
C SER A 2 13.46 6.86 -3.29
N ASP A 3 13.76 6.33 -4.49
CA ASP A 3 12.87 6.48 -5.64
C ASP A 3 11.42 6.27 -5.19
N PRO A 4 10.51 7.26 -5.33
CA PRO A 4 9.19 7.17 -4.74
C PRO A 4 8.59 5.83 -5.15
N ILE A 5 8.38 4.95 -4.17
CA ILE A 5 7.66 3.72 -4.44
C ILE A 5 6.22 4.13 -4.46
N LYS A 6 5.75 4.26 -5.69
CA LYS A 6 4.39 4.63 -6.01
C LYS A 6 3.54 3.37 -5.91
N HIS A 7 2.24 3.55 -5.78
CA HIS A 7 1.23 2.49 -5.71
C HIS A 7 1.01 1.89 -4.34
N GLU A 8 0.03 2.45 -3.65
CA GLU A 8 -1.02 1.65 -3.05
C GLU A 8 -2.33 2.38 -3.25
N CYS A 9 -3.41 1.66 -3.54
CA CYS A 9 -4.77 2.19 -3.55
C CYS A 9 -5.37 2.10 -2.14
N GLY A 10 -6.28 3.02 -1.83
CA GLY A 10 -7.04 3.02 -0.58
C GLY A 10 -8.51 2.70 -0.82
N ILE A 11 -9.10 1.85 0.02
CA ILE A 11 -10.55 1.63 0.05
C ILE A 11 -11.18 2.34 1.25
N ALA A 12 -12.39 2.86 1.06
CA ALA A 12 -13.23 3.34 2.14
C ALA A 12 -14.66 2.85 1.90
N PHE A 13 -15.24 2.17 2.88
CA PHE A 13 -16.62 1.68 2.80
C PHE A 13 -17.39 2.13 4.03
N VAL A 14 -18.63 2.58 3.82
CA VAL A 14 -19.56 2.98 4.90
C VAL A 14 -20.94 2.40 4.61
N ARG A 15 -21.52 1.71 5.60
CA ARG A 15 -22.94 1.32 5.62
C ARG A 15 -23.62 1.89 6.87
N LEU A 16 -24.65 2.69 6.68
CA LEU A 16 -25.50 3.21 7.77
C LEU A 16 -26.58 2.18 8.16
N ARG A 17 -26.53 1.61 9.36
CA ARG A 17 -27.44 0.54 9.79
C ARG A 17 -28.82 1.03 10.23
N LYS A 18 -29.00 2.34 10.40
CA LYS A 18 -30.30 2.98 10.69
C LYS A 18 -30.83 3.76 9.47
N PRO A 19 -32.13 4.10 9.43
CA PRO A 19 -32.67 5.05 8.46
C PRO A 19 -32.01 6.43 8.58
N LEU A 20 -32.00 7.23 7.52
CA LEU A 20 -31.35 8.55 7.53
C LEU A 20 -31.97 9.51 8.55
N GLU A 21 -33.26 9.34 8.86
CA GLU A 21 -33.99 10.10 9.87
C GLU A 21 -33.33 10.01 11.25
N TYR A 22 -32.81 8.83 11.62
CA TYR A 22 -32.09 8.63 12.87
C TYR A 22 -30.85 9.54 12.97
N TYR A 23 -30.12 9.71 11.87
CA TYR A 23 -28.92 10.54 11.86
C TYR A 23 -29.24 12.04 11.81
N VAL A 24 -30.39 12.42 11.22
CA VAL A 24 -30.90 13.78 11.34
C VAL A 24 -31.20 14.09 12.81
N GLU A 25 -31.91 13.20 13.50
CA GLU A 25 -32.25 13.38 14.92
C GLU A 25 -31.02 13.39 15.82
N LYS A 26 -30.13 12.40 15.69
CA LYS A 26 -28.98 12.21 16.57
C LYS A 26 -27.80 13.13 16.24
N TYR A 27 -27.51 13.34 14.97
CA TYR A 27 -26.30 14.05 14.49
C TYR A 27 -26.61 15.38 13.81
N GLY A 28 -27.88 15.76 13.68
CA GLY A 28 -28.30 17.01 13.06
C GLY A 28 -28.19 17.03 11.53
N THR A 29 -27.95 15.89 10.88
CA THR A 29 -27.76 15.87 9.42
C THR A 29 -28.05 14.51 8.77
N ALA A 30 -28.70 14.54 7.61
CA ALA A 30 -28.88 13.37 6.74
C ALA A 30 -27.58 12.96 6.01
N PHE A 31 -26.55 13.83 6.02
CA PHE A 31 -25.28 13.62 5.30
C PHE A 31 -24.20 12.96 6.15
N TYR A 32 -24.56 12.35 7.30
CA TYR A 32 -23.60 11.74 8.22
C TYR A 32 -22.66 10.75 7.50
N GLY A 33 -23.21 9.83 6.72
CA GLY A 33 -22.41 8.86 5.94
C GLY A 33 -21.48 9.54 4.92
N LEU A 34 -21.96 10.55 4.20
CA LEU A 34 -21.17 11.32 3.24
C LEU A 34 -20.01 12.07 3.93
N ASN A 35 -20.27 12.67 5.09
CA ASN A 35 -19.25 13.37 5.89
C ASN A 35 -18.18 12.40 6.41
N LYS A 36 -18.58 11.20 6.87
CA LYS A 36 -17.63 10.15 7.24
C LYS A 36 -16.80 9.68 6.05
N MET A 37 -17.42 9.50 4.88
CA MET A 37 -16.70 9.15 3.65
C MET A 37 -15.64 10.18 3.27
N TYR A 38 -15.96 11.48 3.37
CA TYR A 38 -14.97 12.54 3.13
C TYR A 38 -13.75 12.39 4.04
N LEU A 39 -13.98 12.24 5.35
CA LEU A 39 -12.90 12.07 6.33
C LEU A 39 -12.08 10.79 6.07
N LEU A 40 -12.73 9.66 5.79
CA LEU A 40 -12.05 8.39 5.52
C LEU A 40 -11.17 8.47 4.25
N MET A 41 -11.62 9.17 3.22
CA MET A 41 -10.86 9.35 1.98
C MET A 41 -9.70 10.33 2.16
N GLU A 42 -9.94 11.50 2.77
CA GLU A 42 -8.88 12.48 3.04
C GLU A 42 -7.76 11.92 3.93
N LYS A 43 -8.14 11.15 4.96
CA LYS A 43 -7.18 10.47 5.84
C LYS A 43 -6.49 9.28 5.19
N GLN A 44 -6.78 8.94 3.94
CA GLN A 44 -6.07 7.91 3.17
C GLN A 44 -5.30 8.46 1.97
N ARG A 45 -5.10 9.78 1.86
CA ARG A 45 -4.39 10.40 0.72
C ARG A 45 -2.94 9.90 0.49
N ASN A 46 -2.33 9.23 1.47
CA ASN A 46 -1.06 8.51 1.29
C ASN A 46 -1.20 7.26 0.40
N ARG A 47 -2.40 6.70 0.29
CA ARG A 47 -2.81 5.53 -0.51
C ARG A 47 -3.43 5.92 -1.87
N GLY A 48 -3.03 7.04 -2.45
CA GLY A 48 -3.52 7.44 -3.78
C GLY A 48 -3.68 8.94 -3.92
N GLN A 49 -3.03 9.49 -4.94
CA GLN A 49 -3.06 10.92 -5.28
C GLN A 49 -3.39 11.17 -6.75
N ASP A 50 -3.41 10.13 -7.58
CA ASP A 50 -3.57 10.27 -9.03
C ASP A 50 -5.05 10.31 -9.43
N GLY A 51 -5.92 9.68 -8.65
CA GLY A 51 -7.36 9.78 -8.83
C GLY A 51 -8.15 9.29 -7.63
N ALA A 52 -9.46 9.53 -7.66
CA ALA A 52 -10.38 9.07 -6.64
C ALA A 52 -11.75 8.75 -7.26
N GLY A 53 -12.57 8.04 -6.51
CA GLY A 53 -13.98 7.83 -6.85
C GLY A 53 -14.84 7.60 -5.63
N LEU A 54 -16.11 7.93 -5.78
CA LEU A 54 -17.15 7.77 -4.78
C LEU A 54 -18.41 7.23 -5.44
N ALA A 55 -18.98 6.18 -4.86
CA ALA A 55 -20.27 5.63 -5.23
C ALA A 55 -21.19 5.57 -4.00
N ASN A 56 -22.49 5.68 -4.24
CA ASN A 56 -23.52 5.63 -3.21
C ASN A 56 -24.77 4.91 -3.72
N ILE A 57 -25.38 4.12 -2.83
CA ILE A 57 -26.64 3.42 -3.06
C ILE A 57 -27.66 3.90 -2.02
N LYS A 58 -28.83 4.28 -2.52
CA LYS A 58 -30.02 4.59 -1.72
C LYS A 58 -30.89 3.33 -1.60
N LEU A 59 -31.29 3.00 -0.40
CA LEU A 59 -32.14 1.84 -0.14
C LEU A 59 -33.62 2.20 -0.27
N ASN A 60 -34.47 1.21 -0.52
CA ASN A 60 -35.93 1.34 -0.50
C ASN A 60 -36.49 2.46 -1.41
N MET A 61 -35.87 2.66 -2.58
CA MET A 61 -36.32 3.65 -3.56
C MET A 61 -37.47 3.11 -4.42
N ALA A 62 -38.43 3.98 -4.75
CA ALA A 62 -39.53 3.62 -5.64
C ALA A 62 -39.05 3.42 -7.09
N PRO A 63 -39.67 2.51 -7.87
CA PRO A 63 -39.39 2.38 -9.29
C PRO A 63 -39.52 3.72 -10.03
N GLY A 64 -38.63 3.99 -10.99
CA GLY A 64 -38.57 5.26 -11.71
C GLY A 64 -37.70 6.34 -11.04
N THR A 65 -37.19 6.08 -9.83
CA THR A 65 -36.27 7.00 -9.14
C THR A 65 -34.82 6.51 -9.21
N ARG A 66 -33.87 7.44 -9.09
CA ARG A 66 -32.44 7.14 -9.14
C ARG A 66 -31.91 6.70 -7.77
N TYR A 67 -31.39 5.49 -7.69
CA TYR A 67 -30.84 4.92 -6.46
C TYR A 67 -29.31 4.75 -6.46
N ILE A 68 -28.64 4.74 -7.63
CA ILE A 68 -27.17 4.68 -7.74
C ILE A 68 -26.58 6.04 -8.14
N SER A 69 -25.63 6.53 -7.35
CA SER A 69 -24.80 7.70 -7.67
C SER A 69 -23.33 7.30 -7.74
N ARG A 70 -22.57 7.86 -8.70
CA ARG A 70 -21.14 7.61 -8.84
C ARG A 70 -20.43 8.79 -9.48
N TYR A 71 -19.35 9.26 -8.86
CA TYR A 71 -18.40 10.23 -9.40
C TYR A 71 -16.98 9.70 -9.30
N ARG A 72 -16.14 10.12 -10.26
CA ARG A 72 -14.73 9.78 -10.35
C ARG A 72 -13.97 11.02 -10.83
N SER A 73 -12.71 11.13 -10.43
CA SER A 73 -11.85 12.25 -10.80
C SER A 73 -10.39 11.81 -10.88
N VAL A 74 -9.67 12.36 -11.84
CA VAL A 74 -8.21 12.23 -12.02
C VAL A 74 -7.50 13.58 -11.83
N ASP A 75 -8.22 14.58 -11.31
CA ASP A 75 -7.65 15.88 -11.01
C ASP A 75 -6.63 15.77 -9.87
N THR A 76 -5.66 16.69 -9.83
CA THR A 76 -4.62 16.75 -8.77
C THR A 76 -5.21 16.83 -7.36
N ASN A 77 -6.41 17.39 -7.23
CA ASN A 77 -7.22 17.37 -6.01
C ASN A 77 -8.51 16.56 -6.22
N SER A 78 -8.39 15.30 -6.64
CA SER A 78 -9.51 14.43 -7.03
C SER A 78 -10.57 14.26 -5.93
N ILE A 79 -10.17 14.18 -4.66
CA ILE A 79 -11.11 14.12 -3.52
C ILE A 79 -11.90 15.43 -3.45
N GLY A 80 -11.22 16.58 -3.41
CA GLY A 80 -11.87 17.89 -3.37
C GLY A 80 -12.79 18.15 -4.56
N ASP A 81 -12.41 17.73 -5.77
CA ASP A 81 -13.24 17.82 -6.97
C ASP A 81 -14.53 17.00 -6.83
N ILE A 82 -14.44 15.74 -6.39
CA ILE A 82 -15.61 14.87 -6.20
C ILE A 82 -16.56 15.46 -5.18
N PHE A 83 -16.07 15.78 -3.97
CA PHE A 83 -16.92 16.28 -2.90
C PHE A 83 -17.45 17.69 -3.20
N GLY A 84 -16.67 18.53 -3.91
CA GLY A 84 -17.14 19.81 -4.43
C GLY A 84 -18.29 19.67 -5.42
N LYS A 85 -18.22 18.70 -6.35
CA LYS A 85 -19.33 18.37 -7.28
C LYS A 85 -20.58 17.89 -6.53
N VAL A 86 -20.41 17.08 -5.49
CA VAL A 86 -21.54 16.61 -4.66
C VAL A 86 -22.18 17.78 -3.91
N GLN A 87 -21.38 18.60 -3.21
CA GLN A 87 -21.86 19.76 -2.45
C GLN A 87 -22.56 20.78 -3.36
N LYS A 88 -22.00 21.06 -4.54
CA LYS A 88 -22.62 21.95 -5.53
C LYS A 88 -24.03 21.48 -5.91
N ARG A 89 -24.21 20.20 -6.24
CA ARG A 89 -25.53 19.65 -6.58
C ARG A 89 -26.51 19.68 -5.41
N ILE A 90 -26.03 19.42 -4.20
CA ILE A 90 -26.86 19.52 -3.00
C ILE A 90 -27.33 20.97 -2.81
N ALA A 91 -26.41 21.95 -2.87
CA ALA A 91 -26.74 23.36 -2.74
C ALA A 91 -27.72 23.86 -3.80
N GLU A 92 -27.49 23.49 -5.08
CA GLU A 92 -28.39 23.81 -6.20
C GLU A 92 -29.79 23.22 -6.01
N GLY A 93 -29.89 21.96 -5.59
CA GLY A 93 -31.20 21.31 -5.38
C GLY A 93 -31.98 21.85 -4.19
N ILE A 94 -31.29 22.23 -3.10
CA ILE A 94 -31.91 22.86 -1.94
C ILE A 94 -32.41 24.27 -2.28
N ALA A 95 -31.72 24.99 -3.18
CA ALA A 95 -32.11 26.32 -3.66
C ALA A 95 -32.38 27.35 -2.53
N GLY A 96 -31.63 27.24 -1.42
CA GLY A 96 -31.74 28.14 -0.25
C GLY A 96 -32.81 27.77 0.77
N ASP A 97 -33.61 26.72 0.53
CA ASP A 97 -34.63 26.24 1.47
C ASP A 97 -34.04 25.27 2.50
N ALA A 98 -33.56 25.82 3.62
CA ALA A 98 -32.91 25.04 4.68
C ALA A 98 -33.81 23.95 5.29
N SER A 99 -35.14 24.05 5.17
CA SER A 99 -36.05 23.02 5.70
C SER A 99 -35.85 21.67 5.00
N ARG A 100 -35.45 21.68 3.72
CA ARG A 100 -35.18 20.48 2.92
C ARG A 100 -33.99 19.67 3.40
N LEU A 101 -33.07 20.26 4.16
CA LEU A 101 -31.91 19.55 4.72
C LEU A 101 -32.31 18.46 5.74
N SER A 102 -33.52 18.56 6.30
CA SER A 102 -34.05 17.59 7.25
C SER A 102 -35.17 16.72 6.65
N ASP A 103 -35.62 17.01 5.43
CA ASP A 103 -36.65 16.22 4.72
C ASP A 103 -36.00 15.04 3.99
N VAL A 104 -35.81 13.94 4.71
CA VAL A 104 -35.15 12.73 4.20
C VAL A 104 -35.84 12.16 2.94
N PRO A 105 -37.17 11.96 2.89
CA PRO A 105 -37.83 11.51 1.67
C PRO A 105 -37.54 12.41 0.46
N TRP A 106 -37.65 13.73 0.63
CA TRP A 106 -37.36 14.68 -0.44
C TRP A 106 -35.89 14.61 -0.87
N LEU A 107 -34.95 14.54 0.08
CA LEU A 107 -33.51 14.41 -0.20
C LEU A 107 -33.20 13.15 -0.99
N LYS A 108 -33.80 12.01 -0.63
CA LYS A 108 -33.61 10.73 -1.32
C LYS A 108 -34.19 10.74 -2.71
N GLU A 109 -35.31 11.40 -2.94
CA GLU A 109 -35.93 11.49 -4.27
C GLU A 109 -35.18 12.45 -5.20
N ASN A 110 -34.71 13.60 -4.68
CA ASN A 110 -34.28 14.72 -5.51
C ASN A 110 -32.76 14.89 -5.61
N LEU A 111 -31.98 14.46 -4.62
CA LEU A 111 -30.54 14.72 -4.57
C LEU A 111 -29.69 13.45 -4.76
N PRO A 112 -28.50 13.52 -5.37
CA PRO A 112 -27.56 12.40 -5.39
C PRO A 112 -26.81 12.28 -4.05
N PHE A 113 -26.19 11.13 -3.79
CA PHE A 113 -25.38 10.87 -2.59
C PHE A 113 -26.10 11.01 -1.24
N THR A 114 -27.43 10.89 -1.25
CA THR A 114 -28.32 10.85 -0.07
C THR A 114 -28.76 9.42 0.26
N GLY A 115 -27.84 8.45 0.17
CA GLY A 115 -28.11 7.04 0.45
C GLY A 115 -27.37 6.52 1.67
N GLU A 116 -27.50 5.22 1.92
CA GLU A 116 -27.05 4.57 3.15
C GLU A 116 -25.84 3.64 2.95
N VAL A 117 -25.46 3.35 1.70
CA VAL A 117 -24.28 2.55 1.36
C VAL A 117 -23.32 3.41 0.55
N PHE A 118 -22.05 3.47 0.93
CA PHE A 118 -21.02 4.22 0.23
C PHE A 118 -19.78 3.38 -0.01
N LEU A 119 -19.17 3.59 -1.16
CA LEU A 119 -17.88 3.02 -1.52
C LEU A 119 -17.00 4.09 -2.15
N GLY A 120 -15.87 4.35 -1.50
CA GLY A 120 -14.84 5.27 -1.91
C GLY A 120 -13.57 4.53 -2.28
N HIS A 121 -12.82 5.10 -3.21
CA HIS A 121 -11.54 4.57 -3.63
C HIS A 121 -10.57 5.71 -3.91
N LEU A 122 -9.32 5.48 -3.52
CA LEU A 122 -8.18 6.34 -3.82
C LEU A 122 -7.24 5.56 -4.71
N ARG A 123 -6.99 6.11 -5.89
CA ARG A 123 -6.17 5.48 -6.91
C ARG A 123 -4.79 6.09 -6.90
N TYR A 124 -3.80 5.21 -6.86
CA TYR A 124 -2.51 5.51 -7.42
C TYR A 124 -2.48 4.94 -8.85
N GLY A 125 -2.12 5.75 -9.83
CA GLY A 125 -2.10 5.38 -11.23
C GLY A 125 -0.97 4.40 -11.46
N THR A 126 -1.31 3.12 -11.62
CA THR A 126 -0.32 2.05 -11.74
C THR A 126 0.01 1.72 -13.18
N TYR A 127 -0.99 1.23 -13.90
CA TYR A 127 -1.02 0.76 -15.28
C TYR A 127 -2.34 1.25 -15.90
N GLY A 128 -2.38 1.45 -17.22
CA GLY A 128 -3.54 2.02 -17.92
C GLY A 128 -3.63 3.56 -17.94
N GLY A 129 -2.57 4.25 -17.49
CA GLY A 129 -2.52 5.72 -17.46
C GLY A 129 -3.35 6.35 -16.35
N ASN A 130 -3.32 7.68 -16.25
CA ASN A 130 -4.19 8.42 -15.33
C ASN A 130 -5.49 8.84 -16.03
N THR A 131 -6.35 7.86 -16.29
CA THR A 131 -7.63 8.05 -17.00
C THR A 131 -8.81 7.81 -16.06
N ILE A 132 -9.94 8.45 -16.36
CA ILE A 132 -11.16 8.26 -15.59
C ILE A 132 -11.72 6.84 -15.76
N GLU A 133 -11.43 6.19 -16.89
CA GLU A 133 -11.80 4.82 -17.19
C GLU A 133 -11.17 3.83 -16.22
N ALA A 134 -9.92 4.05 -15.83
CA ALA A 134 -9.18 3.24 -14.87
C ALA A 134 -9.47 3.59 -13.39
N CYS A 135 -10.24 4.65 -13.12
CA CYS A 135 -10.63 5.00 -11.76
C CYS A 135 -11.79 4.11 -11.27
N HIS A 136 -11.62 3.53 -10.09
CA HIS A 136 -12.69 2.88 -9.33
C HIS A 136 -13.61 3.95 -8.71
N PRO A 137 -14.84 3.59 -8.26
CA PRO A 137 -15.49 2.29 -8.40
C PRO A 137 -15.96 1.97 -9.82
N PHE A 138 -15.85 0.71 -10.25
CA PHE A 138 -16.45 0.21 -11.49
C PHE A 138 -17.91 -0.14 -11.25
N LEU A 139 -18.75 -0.05 -12.27
CA LEU A 139 -20.20 -0.25 -12.18
C LEU A 139 -20.66 -1.11 -13.35
N ARG A 140 -21.29 -2.23 -13.02
CA ARG A 140 -22.07 -3.09 -13.89
C ARG A 140 -23.55 -2.81 -13.65
N GLN A 141 -24.26 -2.41 -14.70
CA GLN A 141 -25.67 -1.98 -14.59
C GLN A 141 -26.64 -3.03 -15.11
N ASN A 142 -27.76 -3.15 -14.42
CA ASN A 142 -28.90 -3.96 -14.83
C ASN A 142 -30.21 -3.25 -14.41
N ASN A 143 -31.33 -3.58 -15.04
CA ASN A 143 -32.64 -3.06 -14.63
C ASN A 143 -33.12 -3.67 -13.30
N TRP A 144 -32.64 -4.87 -12.95
CA TRP A 144 -32.87 -5.46 -11.63
C TRP A 144 -31.79 -5.01 -10.64
N PRO A 145 -32.16 -4.31 -9.54
CA PRO A 145 -31.20 -3.85 -8.53
C PRO A 145 -30.31 -4.97 -7.99
N THR A 146 -30.86 -6.18 -7.84
CA THR A 146 -30.18 -7.39 -7.37
C THR A 146 -29.08 -7.92 -8.31
N ARG A 147 -28.99 -7.41 -9.54
CA ARG A 147 -27.95 -7.75 -10.53
C ARG A 147 -26.97 -6.61 -10.82
N ASN A 148 -27.20 -5.43 -10.22
CA ASN A 148 -26.22 -4.34 -10.31
C ASN A 148 -25.05 -4.65 -9.39
N LEU A 149 -23.84 -4.34 -9.81
CA LEU A 149 -22.62 -4.56 -9.03
C LEU A 149 -21.69 -3.37 -9.17
N ILE A 150 -21.18 -2.89 -8.05
CA ILE A 150 -20.14 -1.86 -7.97
C ILE A 150 -18.95 -2.47 -7.24
N VAL A 151 -17.74 -2.30 -7.80
CA VAL A 151 -16.50 -2.86 -7.21
C VAL A 151 -15.41 -1.80 -7.14
N ALA A 152 -14.69 -1.78 -6.02
CA ALA A 152 -13.45 -1.04 -5.83
C ALA A 152 -12.47 -1.86 -5.00
N GLY A 153 -11.16 -1.67 -5.16
CA GLY A 153 -10.21 -2.44 -4.37
C GLY A 153 -8.76 -2.06 -4.62
N ASN A 154 -7.92 -2.38 -3.65
CA ASN A 154 -6.49 -2.46 -3.84
C ASN A 154 -6.17 -3.92 -4.17
N PHE A 155 -6.04 -4.24 -5.46
CA PHE A 155 -5.73 -5.59 -5.88
C PHE A 155 -4.83 -5.60 -7.10
N ASN A 156 -4.06 -6.68 -7.21
CA ASN A 156 -3.37 -7.06 -8.42
C ASN A 156 -3.38 -8.58 -8.52
N MET A 157 -3.90 -9.10 -9.62
CA MET A 157 -3.93 -10.53 -9.90
C MET A 157 -2.71 -10.91 -10.74
N THR A 158 -2.10 -12.03 -10.43
CA THR A 158 -0.92 -12.56 -11.13
C THR A 158 -1.30 -13.42 -12.33
N ASN A 159 -2.52 -13.99 -12.33
CA ASN A 159 -3.01 -14.89 -13.36
C ASN A 159 -4.15 -14.29 -14.23
N VAL A 160 -4.08 -12.99 -14.54
CA VAL A 160 -5.09 -12.27 -15.35
C VAL A 160 -5.38 -12.97 -16.69
N ASP A 161 -4.36 -13.56 -17.32
CA ASP A 161 -4.49 -14.30 -18.58
C ASP A 161 -5.43 -15.51 -18.44
N GLU A 162 -5.28 -16.28 -17.36
CA GLU A 162 -6.13 -17.43 -17.08
C GLU A 162 -7.57 -16.98 -16.78
N LEU A 163 -7.71 -16.00 -15.89
CA LEU A 163 -9.02 -15.48 -15.47
C LEU A 163 -9.80 -14.88 -16.65
N PHE A 164 -9.10 -14.20 -17.58
CA PHE A 164 -9.71 -13.67 -18.80
C PHE A 164 -10.20 -14.81 -19.72
N ASN A 165 -9.37 -15.82 -19.95
CA ASN A 165 -9.74 -16.96 -20.79
C ASN A 165 -10.96 -17.71 -20.25
N GLU A 166 -11.10 -17.84 -18.93
CA GLU A 166 -12.31 -18.41 -18.34
C GLU A 166 -13.57 -17.63 -18.65
N LEU A 167 -13.52 -16.29 -18.67
CA LEU A 167 -14.68 -15.50 -19.07
C LEU A 167 -15.04 -15.76 -20.53
N VAL A 168 -14.04 -15.91 -21.40
CA VAL A 168 -14.24 -16.25 -22.82
C VAL A 168 -14.83 -17.65 -22.97
N GLU A 169 -14.35 -18.64 -22.22
CA GLU A 169 -14.88 -20.01 -22.20
C GLU A 169 -16.33 -20.08 -21.69
N LEU A 170 -16.69 -19.20 -20.75
CA LEU A 170 -18.08 -18.98 -20.31
C LEU A 170 -18.96 -18.29 -21.37
N GLY A 171 -18.39 -17.90 -22.51
CA GLY A 171 -19.10 -17.23 -23.60
C GLY A 171 -19.22 -15.71 -23.42
N GLN A 172 -18.51 -15.11 -22.47
CA GLN A 172 -18.47 -13.65 -22.31
C GLN A 172 -17.48 -13.00 -23.28
N HIS A 173 -17.66 -11.68 -23.48
CA HIS A 173 -16.76 -10.86 -24.28
C HIS A 173 -16.26 -9.67 -23.44
N PRO A 174 -15.26 -9.88 -22.56
CA PRO A 174 -14.75 -8.80 -21.72
C PRO A 174 -14.13 -7.70 -22.57
N LYS A 175 -14.51 -6.45 -22.29
CA LYS A 175 -14.10 -5.27 -23.09
C LYS A 175 -12.59 -4.99 -23.07
N GLU A 176 -11.90 -5.50 -22.06
CA GLU A 176 -10.50 -5.21 -21.80
C GLU A 176 -9.90 -6.34 -20.97
N LYS A 177 -8.64 -6.67 -21.25
CA LYS A 177 -7.85 -7.63 -20.49
C LYS A 177 -7.20 -6.93 -19.29
N ALA A 178 -8.03 -6.59 -18.31
CA ALA A 178 -7.62 -5.98 -17.05
C ALA A 178 -8.16 -6.77 -15.87
N ASP A 179 -7.40 -6.81 -14.77
CA ASP A 179 -7.76 -7.48 -13.53
C ASP A 179 -9.15 -7.07 -13.03
N THR A 180 -9.43 -5.77 -13.01
CA THR A 180 -10.66 -5.22 -12.46
C THR A 180 -11.88 -5.61 -13.28
N VAL A 181 -11.76 -5.61 -14.62
CA VAL A 181 -12.84 -6.04 -15.51
C VAL A 181 -13.10 -7.53 -15.30
N THR A 182 -12.04 -8.32 -15.25
CA THR A 182 -12.13 -9.76 -15.12
C THR A 182 -12.78 -10.18 -13.80
N ILE A 183 -12.37 -9.57 -12.69
CA ILE A 183 -12.95 -9.79 -11.36
C ILE A 183 -14.42 -9.38 -11.32
N MET A 184 -14.75 -8.17 -11.80
CA MET A 184 -16.12 -7.64 -11.76
C MET A 184 -17.07 -8.51 -12.58
N GLU A 185 -16.67 -8.93 -13.78
CA GLU A 185 -17.51 -9.76 -14.64
C GLU A 185 -17.62 -11.20 -14.12
N LYS A 186 -16.59 -11.75 -13.46
CA LYS A 186 -16.69 -13.07 -12.82
C LYS A 186 -17.64 -13.06 -11.63
N ILE A 187 -17.60 -12.03 -10.78
CA ILE A 187 -18.60 -11.85 -9.71
C ILE A 187 -19.98 -11.61 -10.32
N GLY A 188 -20.07 -10.77 -11.35
CA GLY A 188 -21.32 -10.46 -12.06
C GLY A 188 -21.99 -11.68 -12.69
N HIS A 189 -21.20 -12.62 -13.21
CA HIS A 189 -21.69 -13.89 -13.73
C HIS A 189 -22.39 -14.73 -12.67
N PHE A 190 -21.73 -14.99 -11.55
CA PHE A 190 -22.32 -15.78 -10.46
C PHE A 190 -23.43 -15.04 -9.74
N LEU A 191 -23.39 -13.71 -9.71
CA LEU A 191 -24.51 -12.88 -9.26
C LEU A 191 -25.75 -13.07 -10.14
N ASP A 192 -25.58 -13.12 -11.45
CA ASP A 192 -26.69 -13.35 -12.38
C ASP A 192 -27.26 -14.77 -12.24
N GLU A 193 -26.40 -15.80 -12.16
CA GLU A 193 -26.83 -17.19 -11.94
C GLU A 193 -27.62 -17.33 -10.63
N ALA A 194 -27.10 -16.80 -9.52
CA ALA A 194 -27.78 -16.85 -8.23
C ALA A 194 -29.16 -16.14 -8.25
N ASN A 195 -29.27 -15.05 -9.02
CA ASN A 195 -30.56 -14.39 -9.22
C ASN A 195 -31.54 -15.24 -10.03
N ASP A 196 -31.07 -15.95 -11.05
CA ASP A 196 -31.90 -16.84 -11.87
C ASP A 196 -32.38 -18.05 -11.06
N ASP A 197 -31.49 -18.69 -10.32
CA ASP A 197 -31.80 -19.83 -9.46
C ASP A 197 -32.88 -19.47 -8.43
N LEU A 198 -32.66 -18.40 -7.66
CA LEU A 198 -33.62 -17.90 -6.68
C LEU A 198 -34.96 -17.50 -7.32
N TYR A 199 -34.96 -16.93 -8.52
CA TYR A 199 -36.20 -16.58 -9.21
C TYR A 199 -37.03 -17.82 -9.55
N TYR A 200 -36.42 -18.90 -10.01
CA TYR A 200 -37.15 -20.13 -10.33
C TYR A 200 -37.67 -20.83 -9.09
N GLU A 201 -36.91 -20.82 -7.99
CA GLU A 201 -37.36 -21.31 -6.68
C GLU A 201 -38.58 -20.52 -6.18
N LEU A 202 -38.48 -19.19 -6.14
CA LEU A 202 -39.57 -18.32 -5.68
C LEU A 202 -40.81 -18.42 -6.56
N LYS A 203 -40.62 -18.59 -7.87
CA LYS A 203 -41.73 -18.85 -8.79
C LYS A 203 -42.44 -20.17 -8.46
N ALA A 204 -41.70 -21.21 -8.09
CA ALA A 204 -42.27 -22.49 -7.65
C ALA A 204 -42.99 -22.36 -6.30
N GLU A 205 -42.52 -21.48 -5.41
CA GLU A 205 -43.19 -21.12 -4.14
C GLU A 205 -44.44 -20.24 -4.34
N GLY A 206 -44.70 -19.74 -5.56
CA GLY A 206 -45.89 -18.96 -5.89
C GLY A 206 -45.74 -17.44 -5.85
N TYR A 207 -44.52 -16.92 -5.69
CA TYR A 207 -44.26 -15.48 -5.72
C TYR A 207 -44.48 -14.91 -7.13
N SER A 208 -45.08 -13.72 -7.21
CA SER A 208 -45.13 -12.97 -8.47
C SER A 208 -43.73 -12.45 -8.85
N LYS A 209 -43.54 -12.08 -10.12
CA LYS A 209 -42.27 -11.46 -10.58
C LYS A 209 -41.88 -10.22 -9.77
N LYS A 210 -42.87 -9.44 -9.32
CA LYS A 210 -42.65 -8.22 -8.54
C LYS A 210 -42.18 -8.56 -7.13
N GLU A 211 -42.83 -9.50 -6.47
CA GLU A 211 -42.47 -9.93 -5.11
C GLU A 211 -41.14 -10.67 -5.09
N ALA A 212 -40.86 -11.48 -6.12
CA ALA A 212 -39.62 -12.23 -6.23
C ALA A 212 -38.37 -11.31 -6.17
N THR A 213 -38.42 -10.09 -6.71
CA THR A 213 -37.25 -9.19 -6.68
C THR A 213 -36.88 -8.79 -5.25
N ALA A 214 -37.88 -8.47 -4.42
CA ALA A 214 -37.65 -8.10 -3.02
C ALA A 214 -37.17 -9.31 -2.21
N GLU A 215 -37.70 -10.50 -2.52
CA GLU A 215 -37.33 -11.72 -1.81
C GLU A 215 -35.94 -12.24 -2.22
N ILE A 216 -35.54 -12.08 -3.48
CA ILE A 216 -34.16 -12.33 -3.93
C ILE A 216 -33.19 -11.47 -3.11
N ALA A 217 -33.48 -10.18 -2.92
CA ALA A 217 -32.62 -9.32 -2.11
C ALA A 217 -32.43 -9.83 -0.67
N ASN A 218 -33.45 -10.46 -0.08
CA ASN A 218 -33.37 -11.09 1.24
C ASN A 218 -32.53 -12.37 1.22
N ARG A 219 -32.78 -13.26 0.25
CA ARG A 219 -32.20 -14.61 0.19
C ARG A 219 -30.84 -14.70 -0.50
N LEU A 220 -30.38 -13.65 -1.20
CA LEU A 220 -29.12 -13.68 -1.93
C LEU A 220 -27.93 -13.96 -1.02
N ASP A 221 -27.19 -15.04 -1.32
CA ASP A 221 -25.96 -15.42 -0.63
C ASP A 221 -24.74 -14.84 -1.37
N LEU A 222 -24.29 -13.68 -0.92
CA LEU A 222 -23.07 -13.08 -1.46
C LEU A 222 -21.81 -13.89 -1.13
N ALA A 223 -21.78 -14.63 -0.02
CA ALA A 223 -20.61 -15.43 0.33
C ALA A 223 -20.42 -16.57 -0.67
N ASP A 224 -21.49 -17.29 -1.05
CA ASP A 224 -21.41 -18.32 -2.09
C ASP A 224 -20.96 -17.76 -3.45
N ILE A 225 -21.54 -16.62 -3.86
CA ILE A 225 -21.16 -15.93 -5.11
C ILE A 225 -19.65 -15.63 -5.10
N LEU A 226 -19.11 -15.12 -4.00
CA LEU A 226 -17.68 -14.83 -3.86
C LEU A 226 -16.83 -16.09 -3.84
N ARG A 227 -17.27 -17.19 -3.20
CA ARG A 227 -16.56 -18.49 -3.21
C ARG A 227 -16.42 -19.01 -4.63
N ARG A 228 -17.49 -18.97 -5.41
CA ARG A 228 -17.51 -19.39 -6.82
C ARG A 228 -16.65 -18.47 -7.69
N ALA A 229 -16.77 -17.16 -7.52
CA ALA A 229 -16.05 -16.17 -8.30
C ALA A 229 -14.53 -16.21 -8.07
N SER A 230 -14.11 -16.44 -6.83
CA SER A 230 -12.70 -16.33 -6.41
C SER A 230 -11.91 -17.63 -6.49
N LYS A 231 -12.51 -18.74 -6.96
CA LYS A 231 -11.93 -20.08 -6.94
C LYS A 231 -10.48 -20.13 -7.43
N LYS A 232 -10.19 -19.44 -8.53
CA LYS A 232 -8.87 -19.41 -9.17
C LYS A 232 -8.14 -18.07 -9.08
N TRP A 233 -8.57 -17.17 -8.21
CA TRP A 233 -7.83 -15.92 -8.04
C TRP A 233 -6.47 -16.19 -7.41
N ASP A 234 -5.42 -15.72 -8.07
CA ASP A 234 -4.05 -15.69 -7.59
C ASP A 234 -3.57 -14.24 -7.58
N GLY A 235 -3.06 -13.77 -6.44
CA GLY A 235 -2.67 -12.38 -6.25
C GLY A 235 -2.96 -11.85 -4.85
N GLY A 236 -2.70 -10.56 -4.65
CA GLY A 236 -2.95 -9.84 -3.41
C GLY A 236 -4.10 -8.87 -3.59
N TYR A 237 -5.05 -8.86 -2.65
CA TYR A 237 -6.25 -8.06 -2.77
C TYR A 237 -6.95 -7.75 -1.45
N ALA A 238 -7.37 -6.49 -1.34
CA ALA A 238 -8.43 -6.04 -0.44
C ALA A 238 -9.46 -5.31 -1.30
N MET A 239 -10.63 -5.94 -1.49
CA MET A 239 -11.64 -5.44 -2.42
C MET A 239 -13.00 -5.32 -1.75
N ALA A 240 -13.73 -4.28 -2.10
CA ALA A 240 -15.07 -4.01 -1.64
C ALA A 240 -16.04 -3.98 -2.81
N GLY A 241 -17.26 -4.47 -2.59
CA GLY A 241 -18.32 -4.39 -3.57
C GLY A 241 -19.68 -4.14 -2.95
N MET A 242 -20.59 -3.61 -3.76
CA MET A 242 -21.98 -3.38 -3.36
C MET A 242 -22.93 -3.64 -4.52
N THR A 243 -24.04 -4.27 -4.20
CA THR A 243 -25.14 -4.59 -5.11
C THR A 243 -26.17 -3.47 -5.13
N GLY A 244 -26.96 -3.37 -6.21
CA GLY A 244 -27.96 -2.30 -6.35
C GLY A 244 -29.03 -2.27 -5.26
N HIS A 245 -29.37 -3.40 -4.65
CA HIS A 245 -30.32 -3.46 -3.52
C HIS A 245 -29.67 -3.16 -2.17
N GLY A 246 -28.34 -3.10 -2.10
CA GLY A 246 -27.61 -2.64 -0.92
C GLY A 246 -26.86 -3.70 -0.13
N ASP A 247 -26.93 -4.98 -0.50
CA ASP A 247 -25.98 -5.96 0.03
C ASP A 247 -24.57 -5.61 -0.44
N SER A 248 -23.59 -5.82 0.42
CA SER A 248 -22.21 -5.39 0.19
C SER A 248 -21.23 -6.33 0.84
N PHE A 249 -19.98 -6.28 0.39
CA PHE A 249 -18.90 -7.11 0.91
C PHE A 249 -17.58 -6.34 0.94
N VAL A 250 -16.69 -6.74 1.83
CA VAL A 250 -15.24 -6.48 1.70
C VAL A 250 -14.49 -7.79 1.88
N LEU A 251 -13.70 -8.20 0.89
CA LEU A 251 -12.98 -9.47 0.82
C LEU A 251 -11.46 -9.23 0.84
N ARG A 252 -10.76 -10.04 1.64
CA ARG A 252 -9.30 -10.05 1.76
C ARG A 252 -8.69 -11.33 1.18
N ASP A 253 -7.52 -11.22 0.58
CA ASP A 253 -6.76 -12.35 0.04
C ASP A 253 -6.38 -13.40 1.11
N PRO A 254 -6.23 -14.68 0.73
CA PRO A 254 -6.02 -15.78 1.67
C PRO A 254 -4.64 -15.77 2.36
N ALA A 255 -3.66 -15.04 1.82
CA ALA A 255 -2.34 -14.89 2.42
C ALA A 255 -2.24 -13.66 3.35
N GLY A 256 -3.27 -12.80 3.36
CA GLY A 256 -3.30 -11.57 4.14
C GLY A 256 -2.38 -10.47 3.61
N ILE A 257 -2.00 -10.51 2.33
CA ILE A 257 -1.04 -9.61 1.69
C ILE A 257 -1.47 -8.16 1.85
N ARG A 258 -2.73 -7.84 1.52
CA ARG A 258 -3.29 -6.48 1.59
C ARG A 258 -4.06 -6.24 2.88
N PRO A 259 -3.86 -5.09 3.56
CA PRO A 259 -4.57 -4.79 4.79
C PRO A 259 -6.00 -4.31 4.53
N ALA A 260 -6.91 -4.69 5.42
CA ALA A 260 -8.26 -4.15 5.50
C ALA A 260 -8.72 -4.18 6.95
N TYR A 261 -9.09 -3.03 7.50
CA TYR A 261 -9.54 -2.87 8.88
C TYR A 261 -11.01 -2.48 8.89
N TYR A 262 -11.77 -3.02 9.85
CA TYR A 262 -13.18 -2.75 9.97
C TYR A 262 -13.59 -2.42 11.42
N TYR A 263 -14.69 -1.68 11.52
CA TYR A 263 -15.43 -1.43 12.76
C TYR A 263 -16.92 -1.47 12.43
N TYR A 264 -17.72 -2.01 13.35
CA TYR A 264 -19.15 -1.81 13.30
C TYR A 264 -19.80 -1.78 14.69
N ASP A 265 -20.91 -1.07 14.78
CA ASP A 265 -21.84 -1.03 15.91
C ASP A 265 -23.28 -1.01 15.39
N ASP A 266 -24.27 -0.73 16.23
CA ASP A 266 -25.69 -0.67 15.85
C ASP A 266 -26.05 0.42 14.83
N GLU A 267 -25.14 1.32 14.53
CA GLU A 267 -25.38 2.50 13.69
C GLU A 267 -24.58 2.46 12.40
N ILE A 268 -23.36 1.93 12.41
CA ILE A 268 -22.50 2.04 11.23
C ILE A 268 -21.61 0.82 11.07
N VAL A 269 -21.34 0.46 9.81
CA VAL A 269 -20.22 -0.40 9.43
C VAL A 269 -19.25 0.45 8.63
N VAL A 270 -17.96 0.38 8.98
CA VAL A 270 -16.88 1.08 8.28
C VAL A 270 -15.74 0.11 7.97
N VAL A 271 -15.18 0.23 6.77
CA VAL A 271 -13.94 -0.45 6.39
C VAL A 271 -12.98 0.56 5.75
N ALA A 272 -11.69 0.45 6.07
CA ALA A 272 -10.61 1.23 5.47
C ALA A 272 -9.34 0.38 5.31
N SER A 273 -8.43 0.80 4.43
CA SER A 273 -7.14 0.11 4.26
C SER A 273 -6.22 0.26 5.49
N GLU A 274 -6.43 1.27 6.33
CA GLU A 274 -5.59 1.57 7.50
C GLU A 274 -6.41 1.84 8.77
N ARG A 275 -5.99 1.27 9.89
CA ARG A 275 -6.64 1.45 11.20
C ARG A 275 -6.73 2.91 11.67
N PRO A 276 -5.67 3.76 11.61
CA PRO A 276 -5.75 5.15 12.09
C PRO A 276 -6.79 6.02 11.37
N VAL A 277 -7.18 5.63 10.16
CA VAL A 277 -8.21 6.29 9.35
C VAL A 277 -9.56 6.17 10.03
N ILE A 278 -9.92 4.96 10.46
CA ILE A 278 -11.16 4.68 11.17
C ILE A 278 -11.13 5.35 12.55
N GLN A 279 -9.99 5.26 13.26
CA GLN A 279 -9.82 5.92 14.56
C GLN A 279 -10.11 7.42 14.46
N THR A 280 -9.54 8.09 13.46
CA THR A 280 -9.71 9.53 13.28
C THR A 280 -11.13 9.89 12.83
N ALA A 281 -11.71 9.10 11.92
CA ALA A 281 -13.03 9.39 11.38
C ALA A 281 -14.16 9.16 12.39
N LEU A 282 -14.00 8.21 13.32
CA LEU A 282 -15.02 7.80 14.29
C LEU A 282 -14.67 8.10 15.75
N ASN A 283 -13.48 8.65 16.04
CA ASN A 283 -12.98 8.89 17.39
C ASN A 283 -12.92 7.60 18.24
N LEU A 284 -12.33 6.54 17.65
CA LEU A 284 -12.23 5.21 18.26
C LEU A 284 -10.81 4.90 18.74
N LYS A 285 -10.73 4.03 19.74
CA LYS A 285 -9.46 3.45 20.21
C LYS A 285 -9.03 2.28 19.31
N SER A 286 -7.74 1.97 19.32
CA SER A 286 -7.16 0.93 18.46
C SER A 286 -7.78 -0.44 18.70
N GLU A 287 -8.13 -0.75 19.95
CA GLU A 287 -8.67 -2.04 20.39
C GLU A 287 -10.10 -2.28 19.88
N GLN A 288 -10.80 -1.25 19.40
CA GLN A 288 -12.15 -1.36 18.85
C GLN A 288 -12.15 -1.71 17.36
N ILE A 289 -11.00 -1.64 16.70
CA ILE A 289 -10.88 -1.82 15.26
C ILE A 289 -10.17 -3.14 14.99
N THR A 290 -10.78 -3.97 14.16
CA THR A 290 -10.30 -5.32 13.88
C THR A 290 -9.81 -5.39 12.43
N GLU A 291 -8.74 -6.15 12.20
CA GLU A 291 -8.31 -6.47 10.83
C GLU A 291 -9.16 -7.62 10.27
N LEU A 292 -9.58 -7.52 9.01
CA LEU A 292 -10.34 -8.57 8.35
C LEU A 292 -9.43 -9.82 8.20
N PRO A 293 -9.83 -11.01 8.66
CA PRO A 293 -8.97 -12.19 8.56
C PRO A 293 -8.65 -12.55 7.10
N PRO A 294 -7.47 -13.15 6.82
CA PRO A 294 -7.12 -13.64 5.49
C PRO A 294 -8.21 -14.59 4.93
N GLY A 295 -8.52 -14.47 3.66
CA GLY A 295 -9.48 -15.35 2.97
C GLY A 295 -10.96 -15.11 3.30
N ASN A 296 -11.25 -14.20 4.23
CA ASN A 296 -12.61 -13.91 4.68
C ASN A 296 -13.18 -12.66 4.01
N ALA A 297 -14.51 -12.62 3.93
CA ALA A 297 -15.25 -11.42 3.59
C ALA A 297 -16.11 -10.94 4.75
N LEU A 298 -16.10 -9.63 5.00
CA LEU A 298 -17.13 -8.95 5.76
C LEU A 298 -18.34 -8.76 4.84
N ILE A 299 -19.45 -9.46 5.11
CA ILE A 299 -20.70 -9.32 4.37
C ILE A 299 -21.64 -8.42 5.16
N VAL A 300 -22.29 -7.48 4.47
CA VAL A 300 -23.27 -6.58 5.07
C VAL A 300 -24.54 -6.58 4.23
N LYS A 301 -25.62 -7.12 4.79
CA LYS A 301 -26.93 -7.20 4.13
C LYS A 301 -27.60 -5.83 4.07
N HIS A 302 -28.55 -5.67 3.13
CA HIS A 302 -29.29 -4.43 2.93
C HIS A 302 -30.06 -4.01 4.19
N HIS A 303 -30.55 -4.97 4.98
CA HIS A 303 -31.18 -4.75 6.29
C HIS A 303 -30.19 -4.54 7.45
N GLY A 304 -28.88 -4.50 7.18
CA GLY A 304 -27.84 -4.13 8.13
C GLY A 304 -27.32 -5.26 9.02
N GLU A 305 -27.62 -6.52 8.71
CA GLU A 305 -26.93 -7.66 9.33
C GLU A 305 -25.50 -7.75 8.80
N VAL A 306 -24.57 -8.12 9.69
CA VAL A 306 -23.14 -8.20 9.42
C VAL A 306 -22.66 -9.60 9.75
N SER A 307 -21.93 -10.23 8.83
CA SER A 307 -21.27 -11.52 9.03
C SER A 307 -19.83 -11.47 8.51
N ILE A 308 -19.02 -12.40 9.01
CA ILE A 308 -17.66 -12.63 8.51
C ILE A 308 -17.62 -14.07 8.04
N ASP A 309 -17.47 -14.26 6.73
CA ASP A 309 -17.59 -15.54 6.08
C ASP A 309 -16.25 -15.94 5.45
N GLU A 310 -15.84 -17.19 5.65
CA GLU A 310 -14.71 -17.75 4.89
C GLU A 310 -15.11 -17.92 3.43
N ILE A 311 -14.39 -17.23 2.54
CA ILE A 311 -14.58 -17.26 1.09
C ILE A 311 -13.51 -18.09 0.42
N LYS A 312 -12.27 -17.98 0.91
CA LYS A 312 -11.15 -18.84 0.53
C LYS A 312 -10.46 -19.32 1.78
N THR A 313 -10.10 -20.60 1.79
CA THR A 313 -9.29 -21.16 2.88
C THR A 313 -7.99 -20.37 2.99
N PRO A 314 -7.65 -19.84 4.19
CA PRO A 314 -6.40 -19.12 4.44
C PRO A 314 -5.18 -19.95 4.05
N THR A 315 -4.21 -19.33 3.38
CA THR A 315 -2.92 -19.95 3.05
C THR A 315 -1.88 -19.60 4.12
N GLU A 316 -0.60 -19.89 3.87
CA GLU A 316 0.47 -19.37 4.72
C GLU A 316 0.34 -17.84 4.83
N PHE A 317 0.30 -17.35 6.08
CA PHE A 317 0.14 -15.94 6.35
C PHE A 317 1.44 -15.19 6.01
N LYS A 318 1.37 -14.33 4.99
CA LYS A 318 2.49 -13.60 4.39
C LYS A 318 2.10 -12.13 4.20
N ALA A 319 1.61 -11.49 5.25
CA ALA A 319 1.25 -10.07 5.19
C ALA A 319 2.45 -9.18 4.85
N CYS A 320 2.25 -8.20 3.98
CA CYS A 320 3.32 -7.36 3.43
C CYS A 320 4.12 -6.62 4.52
N SER A 321 5.42 -6.91 4.67
CA SER A 321 6.29 -6.16 5.59
C SER A 321 6.52 -4.71 5.15
N PHE A 322 6.40 -4.41 3.85
CA PHE A 322 6.61 -3.07 3.29
C PHE A 322 5.53 -2.07 3.73
N GLU A 323 4.35 -2.57 4.09
CA GLU A 323 3.33 -1.79 4.77
C GLU A 323 3.85 -1.15 6.04
N ARG A 324 4.63 -1.92 6.82
CA ARG A 324 5.18 -1.50 8.10
C ARG A 324 6.43 -0.64 7.91
N ILE A 325 7.28 -0.99 6.95
CA ILE A 325 8.50 -0.22 6.61
C ILE A 325 8.14 1.18 6.09
N TYR A 326 7.19 1.29 5.14
CA TYR A 326 7.04 2.52 4.33
C TYR A 326 5.59 2.98 4.11
N PHE A 327 4.70 2.13 3.60
CA PHE A 327 3.43 2.60 3.01
C PHE A 327 2.38 3.06 4.02
N SER A 328 2.20 2.28 5.07
CA SER A 328 1.22 2.61 6.10
C SER A 328 1.68 3.80 6.91
N ARG A 329 0.73 4.49 7.53
CA ARG A 329 1.03 5.65 8.37
C ARG A 329 1.78 5.22 9.63
N GLY A 330 2.90 5.89 9.88
CA GLY A 330 3.71 5.68 11.09
C GLY A 330 3.04 6.15 12.39
N ASN A 331 1.82 6.69 12.35
CA ASN A 331 1.05 7.05 13.55
C ASN A 331 0.09 5.95 14.02
N ASP A 332 0.06 4.80 13.34
CA ASP A 332 -0.51 3.57 13.90
C ASP A 332 0.39 3.06 15.03
N LYS A 333 -0.22 2.60 16.13
CA LYS A 333 0.48 2.15 17.34
C LYS A 333 1.53 1.07 17.04
N ASP A 334 1.17 0.07 16.24
CA ASP A 334 2.04 -1.08 16.00
C ASP A 334 3.14 -0.68 15.02
N ILE A 335 2.79 0.01 13.92
CA ILE A 335 3.75 0.50 12.92
C ILE A 335 4.78 1.44 13.54
N TYR A 336 4.34 2.32 14.45
CA TYR A 336 5.25 3.22 15.14
C TYR A 336 6.33 2.43 15.88
N ASN A 337 5.93 1.43 16.68
CA ASN A 337 6.86 0.61 17.45
C ASN A 337 7.74 -0.27 16.55
N GLU A 338 7.18 -0.85 15.49
CA GLU A 338 7.91 -1.65 14.51
C GLU A 338 9.01 -0.80 13.84
N ARG A 339 8.71 0.44 13.43
CA ARG A 339 9.71 1.38 12.87
C ARG A 339 10.78 1.77 13.88
N ILE A 340 10.41 1.99 15.14
CA ILE A 340 11.39 2.21 16.23
C ILE A 340 12.36 1.02 16.30
N GLU A 341 11.88 -0.22 16.27
CA GLU A 341 12.76 -1.39 16.31
C GLU A 341 13.60 -1.54 15.03
N LEU A 342 13.05 -1.24 13.85
CA LEU A 342 13.82 -1.22 12.59
C LEU A 342 15.05 -0.31 12.68
N GLY A 343 14.90 0.88 13.25
CA GLY A 343 16.02 1.79 13.49
C GLY A 343 17.00 1.28 14.55
N ARG A 344 16.46 0.81 15.68
CA ARG A 344 17.25 0.39 16.84
C ARG A 344 18.19 -0.78 16.52
N ARG A 345 17.73 -1.73 15.69
CA ARG A 345 18.49 -2.93 15.32
C ARG A 345 19.67 -2.68 14.40
N LEU A 346 19.74 -1.53 13.73
CA LEU A 346 20.88 -1.19 12.88
C LEU A 346 22.13 -0.81 13.69
N ILE A 347 21.96 -0.42 14.96
CA ILE A 347 23.03 0.19 15.76
C ILE A 347 24.29 -0.68 15.92
N PRO A 348 24.22 -1.98 16.25
CA PRO A 348 25.43 -2.78 16.38
C PRO A 348 26.31 -2.73 15.13
N ARG A 349 25.72 -2.89 13.94
CA ARG A 349 26.44 -2.84 12.67
C ARG A 349 26.92 -1.42 12.33
N ILE A 350 26.19 -0.39 12.75
CA ILE A 350 26.64 0.99 12.55
C ILE A 350 27.87 1.29 13.40
N VAL A 351 27.90 0.85 14.67
CA VAL A 351 29.05 1.01 15.56
C VAL A 351 30.29 0.35 14.96
N ASP A 352 30.15 -0.86 14.43
CA ASP A 352 31.23 -1.57 13.74
C ASP A 352 31.71 -0.81 12.49
N LEU A 353 30.80 -0.24 11.70
CA LEU A 353 31.13 0.50 10.47
C LEU A 353 31.84 1.83 10.72
N VAL A 354 31.64 2.44 11.88
CA VAL A 354 32.34 3.67 12.29
C VAL A 354 33.54 3.37 13.20
N ASP A 355 34.02 2.13 13.20
CA ASP A 355 35.20 1.70 13.98
C ASP A 355 35.09 2.02 15.49
N GLY A 356 33.87 2.06 16.03
CA GLY A 356 33.60 2.46 17.42
C GLY A 356 33.71 3.96 17.71
N GLU A 357 33.98 4.81 16.72
CA GLU A 357 34.13 6.27 16.85
C GLU A 357 32.78 7.00 16.94
N VAL A 358 31.91 6.52 17.84
CA VAL A 358 30.53 7.00 18.01
C VAL A 358 30.44 8.46 18.51
N GLU A 359 31.49 8.98 19.16
CA GLU A 359 31.58 10.38 19.59
C GLU A 359 31.88 11.34 18.42
N ASP A 360 32.58 10.85 17.39
CA ASP A 360 32.87 11.55 16.14
C ASP A 360 31.89 11.13 15.03
N THR A 361 30.66 10.80 15.40
CA THR A 361 29.61 10.39 14.46
C THR A 361 28.37 11.28 14.59
N VAL A 362 27.90 11.82 13.47
CA VAL A 362 26.64 12.57 13.37
C VAL A 362 25.55 11.68 12.79
N PHE A 363 24.44 11.55 13.52
CA PHE A 363 23.27 10.78 13.11
C PHE A 363 22.20 11.70 12.53
N SER A 364 21.67 11.33 11.36
CA SER A 364 20.60 12.03 10.65
C SER A 364 19.66 11.04 9.95
N PHE A 365 18.64 11.55 9.28
CA PHE A 365 17.75 10.80 8.40
C PHE A 365 17.52 11.53 7.08
N ILE A 366 16.99 10.80 6.09
CA ILE A 366 16.55 11.34 4.81
C ILE A 366 15.02 11.56 4.87
N PRO A 367 14.54 12.82 4.81
CA PRO A 367 13.10 13.10 4.96
C PRO A 367 12.23 12.52 3.83
N ASN A 368 10.99 12.10 4.10
CA ASN A 368 10.22 12.36 5.34
C ASN A 368 9.89 11.10 6.16
N THR A 369 9.71 9.95 5.52
CA THR A 369 9.09 8.74 6.12
C THR A 369 10.01 8.01 7.11
N ALA A 370 11.33 8.14 6.95
CA ALA A 370 12.35 7.53 7.80
C ALA A 370 12.46 8.13 9.20
N GLU A 371 11.69 9.16 9.53
CA GLU A 371 11.74 9.87 10.81
C GLU A 371 11.49 8.96 12.02
N VAL A 372 10.50 8.05 11.95
CA VAL A 372 10.20 7.14 13.07
C VAL A 372 11.33 6.13 13.26
N SER A 373 11.84 5.56 12.17
CA SER A 373 13.01 4.67 12.21
C SER A 373 14.25 5.39 12.71
N PHE A 374 14.42 6.67 12.40
CA PHE A 374 15.48 7.50 12.96
C PHE A 374 15.37 7.67 14.48
N TYR A 375 14.18 7.89 15.03
CA TYR A 375 14.01 7.90 16.48
C TYR A 375 14.39 6.55 17.10
N GLY A 376 14.15 5.45 16.39
CA GLY A 376 14.63 4.12 16.77
C GLY A 376 16.15 4.01 16.83
N MET A 377 16.82 4.52 15.79
CA MET A 377 18.28 4.62 15.71
C MET A 377 18.83 5.46 16.87
N VAL A 378 18.26 6.64 17.13
CA VAL A 378 18.67 7.50 18.25
C VAL A 378 18.55 6.76 19.58
N LYS A 379 17.42 6.12 19.87
CA LYS A 379 17.23 5.33 21.11
C LYS A 379 18.26 4.21 21.24
N GLY A 380 18.52 3.47 20.15
CA GLY A 380 19.53 2.41 20.18
C GLY A 380 20.95 2.94 20.41
N MET A 381 21.27 4.13 19.87
CA MET A 381 22.56 4.76 20.12
C MET A 381 22.64 5.34 21.54
N GLU A 382 21.54 5.85 22.11
CA GLU A 382 21.47 6.23 23.52
C GLU A 382 21.73 5.03 24.44
N ASP A 383 21.15 3.86 24.15
CA ASP A 383 21.43 2.61 24.87
C ASP A 383 22.92 2.23 24.81
N HIS A 384 23.53 2.35 23.62
CA HIS A 384 24.96 2.13 23.43
C HIS A 384 25.81 3.11 24.26
N PHE A 385 25.50 4.41 24.21
CA PHE A 385 26.17 5.43 25.01
C PHE A 385 25.98 5.20 26.52
N ASN A 386 24.85 4.67 26.97
CA ASN A 386 24.64 4.34 28.37
C ASN A 386 25.55 3.19 28.82
N THR A 387 25.76 2.19 27.96
CA THR A 387 26.74 1.12 28.18
C THR A 387 28.16 1.68 28.24
N LEU A 388 28.54 2.51 27.27
CA LEU A 388 29.85 3.19 27.24
C LEU A 388 30.11 4.01 28.51
N LYS A 389 29.11 4.77 28.99
CA LYS A 389 29.21 5.54 30.23
C LYS A 389 29.40 4.63 31.44
N TYR A 390 28.62 3.56 31.52
CA TYR A 390 28.71 2.59 32.61
C TYR A 390 30.13 2.00 32.67
N ASP A 391 30.66 1.52 31.54
CA ASP A 391 31.99 0.95 31.45
C ASP A 391 33.07 1.97 31.85
N ARG A 392 32.98 3.21 31.35
CA ARG A 392 33.91 4.29 31.73
C ARG A 392 33.85 4.64 33.22
N ILE A 393 32.67 4.67 33.82
CA ILE A 393 32.50 4.96 35.25
C ILE A 393 33.09 3.83 36.10
N THR A 394 32.79 2.58 35.76
CA THR A 394 33.27 1.41 36.52
C THR A 394 34.78 1.20 36.41
N ALA A 395 35.42 1.70 35.36
CA ALA A 395 36.86 1.67 35.18
C ALA A 395 37.63 2.73 36.00
N LEU A 396 36.95 3.69 36.64
CA LEU A 396 37.61 4.75 37.42
C LEU A 396 37.78 4.37 38.89
N GLU A 397 38.96 4.60 39.44
CA GLU A 397 39.21 4.56 40.89
C GLU A 397 39.06 5.96 41.49
N ASN A 398 38.13 6.13 42.44
CA ASN A 398 37.84 7.40 43.13
C ASN A 398 37.60 8.60 42.18
N PRO A 399 36.61 8.53 41.28
CA PRO A 399 36.40 9.56 40.26
C PRO A 399 36.01 10.90 40.89
N THR A 400 36.56 12.00 40.36
CA THR A 400 36.13 13.34 40.75
C THR A 400 34.75 13.65 40.18
N ASN A 401 34.05 14.63 40.77
CA ASN A 401 32.76 15.09 40.25
C ASN A 401 32.86 15.59 38.80
N ASP A 402 33.99 16.21 38.43
CA ASP A 402 34.20 16.71 37.07
C ASP A 402 34.39 15.56 36.06
N GLN A 403 35.10 14.49 36.45
CA GLN A 403 35.24 13.29 35.64
C GLN A 403 33.91 12.59 35.43
N LEU A 404 33.13 12.42 36.50
CA LEU A 404 31.78 11.84 36.41
C LEU A 404 30.87 12.68 35.52
N LYS A 405 30.89 14.01 35.68
CA LYS A 405 30.09 14.92 34.87
C LYS A 405 30.46 14.84 33.39
N ALA A 406 31.75 14.84 33.06
CA ALA A 406 32.22 14.71 31.68
C ALA A 406 31.72 13.41 31.02
N ILE A 407 31.72 12.28 31.74
CA ILE A 407 31.17 11.02 31.22
C ILE A 407 29.65 11.10 31.09
N LEU A 408 28.96 11.62 32.11
CA LEU A 408 27.50 11.74 32.11
C LEU A 408 26.98 12.73 31.07
N ASP A 409 27.79 13.66 30.58
CA ASP A 409 27.46 14.62 29.53
C ASP A 409 27.60 14.04 28.11
N LEU A 410 28.21 12.86 27.95
CA LEU A 410 28.33 12.19 26.64
C LEU A 410 26.94 11.88 26.06
N ARG A 411 26.69 12.31 24.83
CA ARG A 411 25.42 12.08 24.12
C ARG A 411 25.70 11.78 22.65
N PRO A 412 24.85 10.97 21.99
CA PRO A 412 24.87 10.85 20.55
C PRO A 412 24.69 12.22 19.89
N ARG A 413 25.48 12.54 18.86
CA ARG A 413 25.29 13.78 18.08
C ARG A 413 24.21 13.55 17.04
N VAL A 414 23.06 14.17 17.25
CA VAL A 414 21.85 13.99 16.43
C VAL A 414 21.53 15.31 15.76
N GLU A 415 21.56 15.33 14.43
CA GLU A 415 21.34 16.55 13.65
C GLU A 415 20.34 16.29 12.53
N LYS A 416 19.53 17.32 12.21
CA LYS A 416 18.75 17.30 10.99
C LYS A 416 19.64 17.77 9.83
N VAL A 417 20.39 16.85 9.24
CA VAL A 417 21.35 17.22 8.19
C VAL A 417 20.63 17.48 6.88
N ALA A 418 19.75 16.58 6.42
CA ALA A 418 19.00 16.76 5.19
C ALA A 418 17.70 17.54 5.39
N TRP A 419 17.51 18.59 4.60
CA TRP A 419 16.25 19.33 4.45
C TRP A 419 15.64 19.08 3.09
N LYS A 420 14.31 19.08 3.02
CA LYS A 420 13.57 18.91 1.77
C LYS A 420 12.70 20.12 1.51
N ASP A 421 12.95 20.84 0.43
CA ASP A 421 12.08 21.93 0.00
C ASP A 421 10.95 21.40 -0.89
N VAL A 422 9.74 21.37 -0.32
CA VAL A 422 8.54 20.80 -0.97
C VAL A 422 8.00 21.73 -2.08
N LYS A 423 8.38 23.02 -2.12
CA LYS A 423 7.76 24.03 -3.00
C LYS A 423 8.35 24.10 -4.41
N LEU A 424 9.51 23.48 -4.65
CA LEU A 424 10.18 23.51 -5.96
C LEU A 424 9.53 22.60 -7.04
N ARG A 425 8.53 21.78 -6.70
CA ARG A 425 7.85 20.88 -7.66
C ARG A 425 6.87 21.57 -8.62
N THR A 426 6.59 22.86 -8.46
CA THR A 426 5.45 23.53 -9.15
C THR A 426 5.81 24.62 -10.18
N PHE A 427 7.09 24.80 -10.57
CA PHE A 427 7.46 25.81 -11.56
C PHE A 427 8.22 25.21 -12.77
N ILE A 428 7.46 25.01 -13.87
CA ILE A 428 7.75 24.94 -15.33
C ILE A 428 9.24 24.88 -15.80
N THR A 429 9.59 23.93 -16.71
CA THR A 429 10.17 24.08 -18.10
C THR A 429 10.87 22.80 -18.65
N GLU A 430 11.17 22.79 -19.97
CA GLU A 430 11.71 21.73 -20.86
C GLU A 430 12.65 20.67 -20.25
N ASP A 431 12.56 19.43 -20.78
CA ASP A 431 13.19 18.20 -20.27
C ASP A 431 14.70 18.29 -19.99
N SER A 432 15.44 19.21 -20.61
CA SER A 432 16.88 19.39 -20.39
C SER A 432 17.26 20.14 -19.10
N SER A 433 16.32 20.87 -18.49
CA SER A 433 16.54 21.69 -17.27
C SER A 433 15.98 21.05 -15.99
N ARG A 434 15.37 19.87 -16.13
CA ARG A 434 14.65 19.18 -15.06
C ARG A 434 15.57 18.52 -14.05
N ASP A 435 16.67 17.91 -14.51
CA ASP A 435 17.62 17.21 -13.64
C ASP A 435 18.38 18.18 -12.72
N GLU A 436 18.66 19.39 -13.19
CA GLU A 436 19.33 20.43 -12.42
C GLU A 436 18.44 20.97 -11.30
N LEU A 437 17.16 21.28 -11.58
CA LEU A 437 16.18 21.70 -10.58
C LEU A 437 15.81 20.60 -9.56
N VAL A 438 15.78 19.33 -10.00
CA VAL A 438 15.53 18.18 -9.10
C VAL A 438 16.68 18.00 -8.09
N SER A 439 17.92 18.32 -8.48
CA SER A 439 19.09 18.26 -7.59
C SER A 439 19.04 19.28 -6.43
N HIS A 440 18.23 20.34 -6.56
CA HIS A 440 18.04 21.40 -5.56
C HIS A 440 16.83 21.19 -4.63
N VAL A 441 16.14 20.04 -4.73
CA VAL A 441 15.02 19.72 -3.81
C VAL A 441 15.51 19.47 -2.39
N TYR A 442 16.80 19.14 -2.23
CA TYR A 442 17.42 18.89 -0.94
C TYR A 442 18.46 19.94 -0.61
N ASP A 443 18.51 20.30 0.66
CA ASP A 443 19.51 21.19 1.23
C ASP A 443 20.11 20.57 2.50
N ILE A 444 21.17 21.17 3.03
CA ILE A 444 21.92 20.66 4.18
C ILE A 444 22.01 21.68 5.31
N THR A 445 22.05 21.20 6.55
CA THR A 445 22.43 22.05 7.70
C THR A 445 23.94 22.29 7.67
N HIS A 446 24.36 23.45 7.18
CA HIS A 446 25.77 23.85 7.17
C HIS A 446 26.37 23.88 8.58
N GLY A 447 27.59 23.35 8.72
CA GLY A 447 28.31 23.32 10.00
C GLY A 447 27.86 22.23 10.98
N SER A 448 26.90 21.37 10.61
CA SER A 448 26.45 20.24 11.44
C SER A 448 27.46 19.09 11.53
N VAL A 449 28.35 18.98 10.55
CA VAL A 449 29.32 17.90 10.39
C VAL A 449 30.71 18.51 10.17
N LYS A 450 31.72 17.93 10.83
CA LYS A 450 33.14 18.30 10.73
C LYS A 450 33.87 17.31 9.80
N PRO A 451 35.04 17.67 9.25
CA PRO A 451 35.79 16.77 8.39
C PRO A 451 36.25 15.46 9.04
N SER A 452 36.42 15.45 10.36
CA SER A 452 36.76 14.25 11.13
C SER A 452 35.56 13.33 11.40
N ASP A 453 34.34 13.78 11.14
CA ASP A 453 33.13 13.06 11.52
C ASP A 453 32.73 11.98 10.51
N HIS A 454 32.15 10.90 11.02
CA HIS A 454 31.27 10.03 10.24
C HIS A 454 29.87 10.66 10.14
N LEU A 455 29.23 10.59 8.99
CA LEU A 455 27.84 10.97 8.80
C LEU A 455 26.99 9.72 8.54
N VAL A 456 26.14 9.35 9.50
CA VAL A 456 25.20 8.24 9.38
C VAL A 456 23.82 8.80 9.08
N ALA A 457 23.23 8.41 7.95
CA ALA A 457 21.89 8.82 7.56
C ALA A 457 20.99 7.62 7.27
N ILE A 458 19.83 7.55 7.94
CA ILE A 458 18.83 6.49 7.68
C ILE A 458 17.83 6.89 6.58
N ASP A 459 17.51 5.95 5.68
CA ASP A 459 16.39 5.99 4.74
C ASP A 459 15.49 4.76 4.96
N ASP A 460 14.24 4.82 4.53
CA ASP A 460 13.29 3.71 4.70
C ASP A 460 13.74 2.49 3.89
N SER A 461 14.05 2.69 2.60
CA SER A 461 14.42 1.65 1.65
C SER A 461 15.29 2.22 0.53
N ILE A 462 15.96 1.37 -0.25
CA ILE A 462 16.71 1.78 -1.45
C ILE A 462 16.30 0.86 -2.60
N VAL A 463 15.64 1.43 -3.62
CA VAL A 463 15.09 0.69 -4.76
C VAL A 463 16.01 0.81 -5.98
N ARG A 464 15.99 1.95 -6.66
CA ARG A 464 16.86 2.22 -7.83
C ARG A 464 18.11 3.01 -7.43
N GLY A 465 18.03 3.74 -6.31
CA GLY A 465 19.09 4.53 -5.73
C GLY A 465 19.38 5.84 -6.47
N THR A 466 18.51 6.26 -7.41
CA THR A 466 18.80 7.42 -8.27
C THR A 466 18.97 8.69 -7.46
N THR A 467 18.13 8.94 -6.47
CA THR A 467 18.22 10.17 -5.68
C THR A 467 19.38 10.16 -4.69
N LEU A 468 19.79 8.98 -4.21
CA LEU A 468 21.02 8.87 -3.42
C LEU A 468 22.21 9.30 -4.28
N LYS A 469 22.32 8.74 -5.49
CA LYS A 469 23.37 9.05 -6.46
C LYS A 469 23.35 10.50 -6.94
N GLN A 470 22.19 10.99 -7.36
CA GLN A 470 22.07 12.29 -8.02
C GLN A 470 22.02 13.47 -7.05
N SER A 471 21.63 13.27 -5.78
CA SER A 471 21.40 14.37 -4.85
C SER A 471 22.03 14.14 -3.48
N ILE A 472 21.60 13.11 -2.74
CA ILE A 472 21.92 13.00 -1.30
C ILE A 472 23.42 12.85 -1.04
N LEU A 473 24.10 11.95 -1.76
CA LEU A 473 25.54 11.74 -1.54
C LEU A 473 26.35 13.00 -1.88
N ARG A 474 25.98 13.70 -2.96
CA ARG A 474 26.63 14.96 -3.36
C ARG A 474 26.47 16.06 -2.32
N ILE A 475 25.28 16.25 -1.77
CA ILE A 475 25.05 17.32 -0.78
C ILE A 475 25.69 16.97 0.56
N PHE A 476 25.71 15.70 0.96
CA PHE A 476 26.39 15.26 2.18
C PHE A 476 27.90 15.43 2.08
N ASP A 477 28.50 15.14 0.92
CA ASP A 477 29.94 15.35 0.68
C ASP A 477 30.37 16.82 0.79
N ARG A 478 29.47 17.80 0.57
CA ARG A 478 29.76 19.23 0.76
C ARG A 478 30.08 19.61 2.21
N LEU A 479 29.70 18.77 3.18
CA LEU A 479 30.08 18.92 4.58
C LEU A 479 31.46 18.34 4.88
N SER A 480 32.08 17.69 3.87
CA SER A 480 33.38 17.03 3.92
C SER A 480 33.56 15.95 5.00
N PRO A 481 32.54 15.11 5.34
CA PRO A 481 32.76 14.03 6.31
C PRO A 481 33.83 13.06 5.81
N LYS A 482 34.56 12.40 6.71
CA LYS A 482 35.50 11.36 6.29
C LYS A 482 34.81 10.10 5.76
N HIS A 483 33.58 9.84 6.22
CA HIS A 483 32.80 8.65 5.87
C HIS A 483 31.30 8.94 5.93
N ILE A 484 30.58 8.57 4.88
CA ILE A 484 29.12 8.63 4.78
C ILE A 484 28.57 7.20 4.83
N VAL A 485 27.73 6.92 5.82
CA VAL A 485 27.00 5.67 5.95
C VAL A 485 25.52 5.92 5.66
N ILE A 486 25.02 5.34 4.57
CA ILE A 486 23.58 5.31 4.28
C ILE A 486 23.02 4.01 4.84
N ALA A 487 22.18 4.11 5.86
CA ALA A 487 21.52 2.97 6.48
C ALA A 487 20.09 2.83 5.95
N SER A 488 19.73 1.67 5.41
CA SER A 488 18.37 1.35 4.99
C SER A 488 17.67 0.58 6.09
N SER A 489 16.48 1.05 6.50
CA SER A 489 15.62 0.32 7.45
C SER A 489 15.03 -0.97 6.85
N ALA A 490 15.07 -1.09 5.52
CA ALA A 490 14.69 -2.28 4.77
C ALA A 490 15.91 -3.13 4.39
N PRO A 491 15.72 -4.45 4.21
CA PRO A 491 16.65 -5.29 3.45
C PRO A 491 16.77 -4.87 1.98
N GLN A 492 17.73 -5.49 1.28
CA GLN A 492 17.95 -5.24 -0.15
C GLN A 492 16.73 -5.68 -0.96
N ILE A 493 16.12 -4.75 -1.70
CA ILE A 493 15.03 -5.04 -2.64
C ILE A 493 15.65 -5.74 -3.87
N ARG A 494 15.41 -7.04 -3.98
CA ARG A 494 15.99 -7.94 -4.98
C ARG A 494 15.00 -8.38 -6.04
N TYR A 495 13.72 -8.50 -5.70
CA TYR A 495 12.70 -9.08 -6.57
C TYR A 495 11.48 -8.16 -6.75
N PRO A 496 10.72 -8.30 -7.85
CA PRO A 496 9.61 -7.42 -8.14
C PRO A 496 8.41 -7.71 -7.24
N ASP A 497 7.65 -6.68 -6.92
CA ASP A 497 6.31 -6.87 -6.37
C ASP A 497 5.29 -7.07 -7.49
N CYS A 498 4.34 -7.97 -7.27
CA CYS A 498 3.25 -8.25 -8.18
C CYS A 498 1.88 -8.25 -7.48
N TYR A 499 1.81 -7.62 -6.31
CA TYR A 499 0.59 -7.57 -5.51
C TYR A 499 0.05 -6.15 -5.36
N GLY A 500 0.66 -5.17 -6.04
CA GLY A 500 0.13 -3.82 -6.21
C GLY A 500 1.09 -2.69 -5.80
N ILE A 501 2.37 -2.99 -5.52
CA ILE A 501 3.44 -2.00 -5.33
C ILE A 501 4.18 -1.76 -6.66
N ASP A 502 4.59 -0.52 -6.98
CA ASP A 502 5.32 -0.20 -8.23
C ASP A 502 6.79 -0.65 -8.22
N MET A 503 7.00 -1.95 -8.11
CA MET A 503 8.31 -2.58 -8.19
C MET A 503 8.25 -3.69 -9.23
N ALA A 504 7.93 -3.37 -10.49
CA ALA A 504 7.60 -4.40 -11.49
C ALA A 504 8.80 -4.90 -12.32
N ARG A 505 9.87 -4.10 -12.45
CA ARG A 505 10.97 -4.35 -13.39
C ARG A 505 12.26 -4.70 -12.67
N MET A 506 12.77 -5.92 -12.89
CA MET A 506 14.04 -6.38 -12.31
C MET A 506 15.21 -5.41 -12.55
N GLY A 507 15.35 -4.90 -13.77
CA GLY A 507 16.45 -4.00 -14.15
C GLY A 507 16.47 -2.66 -13.42
N ASP A 508 15.37 -2.27 -12.76
CA ASP A 508 15.31 -1.02 -12.00
C ASP A 508 15.95 -1.15 -10.61
N PHE A 509 16.11 -2.36 -10.07
CA PHE A 509 16.61 -2.56 -8.71
C PHE A 509 18.13 -2.45 -8.64
N VAL A 510 18.63 -1.57 -7.77
CA VAL A 510 20.07 -1.37 -7.59
C VAL A 510 20.76 -2.63 -7.08
N ALA A 511 20.09 -3.42 -6.21
CA ALA A 511 20.64 -4.68 -5.71
C ALA A 511 20.76 -5.74 -6.82
N PHE A 512 19.79 -5.81 -7.72
CA PHE A 512 19.89 -6.68 -8.90
C PHE A 512 21.02 -6.22 -9.83
N ARG A 513 21.09 -4.92 -10.13
CA ARG A 513 22.18 -4.37 -10.96
C ARG A 513 23.55 -4.62 -10.37
N ALA A 514 23.69 -4.54 -9.04
CA ALA A 514 24.92 -4.85 -8.32
C ALA A 514 25.29 -6.33 -8.46
N ALA A 515 24.34 -7.26 -8.25
CA ALA A 515 24.58 -8.69 -8.43
C ALA A 515 25.00 -9.02 -9.89
N ILE A 516 24.33 -8.45 -10.88
CA ILE A 516 24.72 -8.62 -12.29
C ILE A 516 26.12 -8.05 -12.59
N ALA A 517 26.47 -6.90 -12.00
CA ALA A 517 27.81 -6.34 -12.15
C ALA A 517 28.89 -7.22 -11.54
N LEU A 518 28.63 -7.79 -10.34
CA LEU A 518 29.55 -8.71 -9.68
C LEU A 518 29.74 -10.01 -10.47
N LEU A 519 28.68 -10.58 -11.03
CA LEU A 519 28.79 -11.77 -11.89
C LEU A 519 29.72 -11.51 -13.08
N LYS A 520 29.56 -10.36 -13.74
CA LYS A 520 30.42 -9.96 -14.86
C LYS A 520 31.87 -9.74 -14.45
N GLU A 521 32.09 -9.08 -13.31
CA GLU A 521 33.44 -8.82 -12.79
C GLU A 521 34.17 -10.11 -12.38
N ARG A 522 33.43 -11.16 -12.00
CA ARG A 522 33.98 -12.48 -11.67
C ARG A 522 34.06 -13.44 -12.86
N GLY A 523 33.61 -13.05 -14.05
CA GLY A 523 33.53 -13.93 -15.22
C GLY A 523 32.52 -15.07 -15.06
N GLN A 524 31.44 -14.85 -14.29
CA GLN A 524 30.36 -15.80 -14.00
C GLN A 524 29.08 -15.47 -14.80
N GLU A 525 29.21 -14.96 -16.02
CA GLU A 525 28.05 -14.66 -16.87
C GLU A 525 27.24 -15.90 -17.28
N ASP A 526 27.83 -17.09 -17.19
CA ASP A 526 27.18 -18.38 -17.41
C ASP A 526 26.01 -18.63 -16.43
N VAL A 527 26.09 -18.09 -15.21
CA VAL A 527 24.98 -18.13 -14.23
C VAL A 527 23.75 -17.41 -14.80
N ILE A 528 23.93 -16.23 -15.40
CA ILE A 528 22.82 -15.44 -15.98
C ILE A 528 22.11 -16.24 -17.08
N GLN A 529 22.90 -16.85 -17.97
CA GLN A 529 22.38 -17.65 -19.08
C GLN A 529 21.66 -18.92 -18.58
N THR A 530 22.24 -19.61 -17.59
CA THR A 530 21.65 -20.81 -16.99
C THR A 530 20.30 -20.52 -16.35
N VAL A 531 20.22 -19.44 -15.55
CA VAL A 531 18.96 -19.01 -14.93
C VAL A 531 17.92 -18.63 -15.98
N TYR A 532 18.33 -17.95 -17.05
CA TYR A 532 17.43 -17.60 -18.15
C TYR A 532 16.84 -18.84 -18.82
N GLU A 533 17.65 -19.85 -19.10
CA GLU A 533 17.20 -21.11 -19.69
C GLU A 533 16.25 -21.88 -18.77
N LYS A 534 16.55 -21.94 -17.47
CA LYS A 534 15.66 -22.53 -16.46
C LYS A 534 14.32 -21.79 -16.36
N CYS A 535 14.33 -20.46 -16.34
CA CYS A 535 13.10 -19.65 -16.37
C CYS A 535 12.27 -19.92 -17.63
N LYS A 536 12.92 -19.97 -18.79
CA LYS A 536 12.26 -20.23 -20.07
C LYS A 536 11.65 -21.63 -20.16
N ALA A 537 12.32 -22.64 -19.59
CA ALA A 537 11.80 -24.01 -19.55
C ALA A 537 10.48 -24.13 -18.78
N GLN A 538 10.20 -23.21 -17.85
CA GLN A 538 8.96 -23.20 -17.06
C GLN A 538 7.81 -22.39 -17.69
N ALA A 539 8.01 -21.79 -18.87
CA ALA A 539 7.05 -20.84 -19.46
C ALA A 539 5.63 -21.41 -19.67
N HIS A 540 5.53 -22.73 -19.87
CA HIS A 540 4.26 -23.43 -20.14
C HIS A 540 3.75 -24.30 -18.99
N LEU A 541 4.48 -24.38 -17.87
CA LEU A 541 4.04 -25.12 -16.69
C LEU A 541 2.84 -24.43 -16.04
N ALA A 542 2.07 -25.15 -15.22
CA ALA A 542 1.04 -24.51 -14.40
C ALA A 542 1.69 -23.69 -13.27
N ASP A 543 1.03 -22.62 -12.79
CA ASP A 543 1.63 -21.68 -11.81
C ASP A 543 2.15 -22.40 -10.56
N HIS A 544 1.42 -23.40 -10.06
CA HIS A 544 1.81 -24.19 -8.88
C HIS A 544 3.06 -25.06 -9.06
N GLU A 545 3.51 -25.27 -10.30
CA GLU A 545 4.73 -26.01 -10.62
C GLU A 545 5.93 -25.06 -10.82
N VAL A 546 5.70 -23.75 -10.94
CA VAL A 546 6.76 -22.77 -11.22
C VAL A 546 7.56 -22.46 -9.97
N GLN A 547 8.88 -22.61 -10.10
CA GLN A 547 9.87 -22.24 -9.09
C GLN A 547 10.58 -20.94 -9.46
N ASN A 548 10.93 -20.13 -8.46
CA ASN A 548 11.71 -18.91 -8.65
C ASN A 548 13.22 -19.25 -8.79
N PHE A 549 13.71 -19.34 -10.02
CA PHE A 549 15.14 -19.58 -10.28
C PHE A 549 15.98 -18.30 -10.22
N VAL A 550 15.36 -17.12 -10.14
CA VAL A 550 16.09 -15.84 -10.06
C VAL A 550 16.88 -15.73 -8.75
N LYS A 551 16.56 -16.54 -7.74
CA LYS A 551 17.34 -16.66 -6.50
C LYS A 551 18.80 -17.03 -6.76
N GLU A 552 19.06 -17.87 -7.77
CA GLU A 552 20.40 -18.31 -8.15
C GLU A 552 21.32 -17.17 -8.63
N ILE A 553 20.76 -16.02 -9.05
CA ILE A 553 21.55 -14.81 -9.38
C ILE A 553 22.27 -14.25 -8.15
N TYR A 554 21.72 -14.46 -6.95
CA TYR A 554 22.23 -13.90 -5.71
C TYR A 554 23.05 -14.90 -4.88
N GLU A 555 22.89 -16.21 -5.12
CA GLU A 555 23.59 -17.28 -4.38
C GLU A 555 25.13 -17.16 -4.35
N PRO A 556 25.81 -16.67 -5.41
CA PRO A 556 27.27 -16.54 -5.39
C PRO A 556 27.84 -15.45 -4.48
N PHE A 557 26.98 -14.67 -3.80
CA PHE A 557 27.38 -13.46 -3.07
C PHE A 557 26.83 -13.43 -1.65
N GLU A 558 27.67 -12.98 -0.73
CA GLU A 558 27.22 -12.52 0.57
C GLU A 558 26.44 -11.21 0.44
N ALA A 559 25.48 -10.97 1.33
CA ALA A 559 24.67 -9.75 1.29
C ALA A 559 25.55 -8.48 1.37
N GLN A 560 26.65 -8.53 2.14
CA GLN A 560 27.56 -7.39 2.27
C GLN A 560 28.30 -7.09 0.96
N GLU A 561 28.68 -8.10 0.16
CA GLU A 561 29.34 -7.88 -1.13
C GLU A 561 28.44 -7.13 -2.11
N ILE A 562 27.15 -7.46 -2.13
CA ILE A 562 26.15 -6.74 -2.92
C ILE A 562 26.00 -5.31 -2.39
N SER A 563 25.96 -5.12 -1.07
CA SER A 563 25.88 -3.80 -0.43
C SER A 563 27.06 -2.90 -0.79
N ASP A 564 28.27 -3.43 -0.78
CA ASP A 564 29.49 -2.71 -1.14
C ASP A 564 29.44 -2.33 -2.62
N LYS A 565 29.02 -3.26 -3.49
CA LYS A 565 28.83 -2.95 -4.91
C LYS A 565 27.76 -1.89 -5.16
N ILE A 566 26.68 -1.89 -4.37
CA ILE A 566 25.67 -0.83 -4.43
C ILE A 566 26.30 0.52 -4.07
N ALA A 567 27.14 0.58 -3.03
CA ALA A 567 27.85 1.81 -2.67
C ALA A 567 28.70 2.32 -3.84
N ASP A 568 29.45 1.44 -4.51
CA ASP A 568 30.24 1.80 -5.70
C ASP A 568 29.37 2.34 -6.84
N LEU A 569 28.27 1.66 -7.15
CA LEU A 569 27.37 2.03 -8.25
C LEU A 569 26.66 3.38 -8.01
N LEU A 570 26.38 3.68 -6.74
CA LEU A 570 25.67 4.88 -6.33
C LEU A 570 26.59 6.08 -6.07
N THR A 571 27.87 5.86 -5.77
CA THR A 571 28.84 6.94 -5.47
C THR A 571 29.24 7.68 -6.75
N PRO A 572 28.92 8.98 -6.88
CA PRO A 572 29.40 9.78 -8.00
C PRO A 572 30.93 10.00 -7.94
N PRO A 573 31.63 10.13 -9.07
CA PRO A 573 33.09 10.33 -9.11
C PRO A 573 33.60 11.55 -8.33
N GLU A 574 32.77 12.58 -8.17
CA GLU A 574 33.09 13.81 -7.46
C GLU A 574 32.93 13.75 -5.93
N VAL A 575 32.34 12.67 -5.39
CA VAL A 575 32.21 12.47 -3.94
C VAL A 575 33.54 11.97 -3.37
N ASN A 576 34.08 12.71 -2.40
CA ASN A 576 35.41 12.45 -1.84
C ASN A 576 35.36 11.60 -0.56
N ALA A 577 34.28 11.71 0.22
CA ALA A 577 34.07 10.90 1.40
C ALA A 577 33.98 9.41 1.03
N ARG A 578 34.49 8.53 1.91
CA ARG A 578 34.19 7.10 1.82
C ARG A 578 32.66 6.93 1.90
N VAL A 579 32.06 6.09 1.06
CA VAL A 579 30.62 5.80 1.12
C VAL A 579 30.40 4.33 1.45
N THR A 580 29.46 4.05 2.34
CA THR A 580 29.01 2.69 2.65
C THR A 580 27.49 2.65 2.71
N VAL A 581 26.90 1.56 2.21
CA VAL A 581 25.46 1.34 2.28
C VAL A 581 25.17 0.12 3.16
N LEU A 582 24.54 0.36 4.30
CA LEU A 582 24.10 -0.66 5.24
C LEU A 582 22.63 -0.97 4.98
N TYR A 583 22.28 -2.25 4.81
CA TYR A 583 20.88 -2.70 4.76
C TYR A 583 20.52 -3.48 6.01
N GLN A 584 19.25 -3.37 6.42
CA GLN A 584 18.69 -4.24 7.45
C GLN A 584 18.78 -5.71 7.04
N THR A 585 18.96 -6.60 8.01
CA THR A 585 18.94 -8.05 7.73
C THR A 585 17.50 -8.56 7.63
N ILE A 586 17.28 -9.67 6.92
CA ILE A 586 15.95 -10.34 6.89
C ILE A 586 15.53 -10.77 8.30
N GLU A 587 16.48 -11.28 9.08
CA GLU A 587 16.24 -11.73 10.44
C GLU A 587 15.79 -10.58 11.35
N ASP A 588 16.48 -9.44 11.30
CA ASP A 588 16.13 -8.27 12.10
C ASP A 588 14.83 -7.61 11.63
N LEU A 589 14.53 -7.65 10.32
CA LEU A 589 13.22 -7.27 9.81
C LEU A 589 12.11 -8.08 10.47
N HIS A 590 12.22 -9.41 10.48
CA HIS A 590 11.20 -10.28 11.09
C HIS A 590 11.10 -10.11 12.60
N LYS A 591 12.23 -9.83 13.28
CA LYS A 591 12.20 -9.49 14.71
C LYS A 591 11.55 -8.12 14.98
N SER A 592 11.67 -7.17 14.07
CA SER A 592 11.04 -5.84 14.20
C SER A 592 9.56 -5.85 13.84
N CYS A 593 9.16 -6.63 12.82
CA CYS A 593 7.80 -6.68 12.28
C CYS A 593 7.20 -8.10 12.38
N PRO A 594 7.07 -8.69 13.58
CA PRO A 594 6.71 -10.11 13.72
C PRO A 594 5.29 -10.46 13.23
N GLY A 595 4.39 -9.47 13.15
CA GLY A 595 3.05 -9.65 12.60
C GLY A 595 2.97 -9.56 11.07
N HIS A 596 4.08 -9.29 10.38
CA HIS A 596 4.13 -9.01 8.93
C HIS A 596 5.27 -9.78 8.25
N PRO A 597 5.17 -11.12 8.17
CA PRO A 597 6.28 -11.97 7.73
C PRO A 597 6.47 -12.03 6.19
N GLY A 598 5.68 -11.28 5.41
CA GLY A 598 5.82 -11.25 3.96
C GLY A 598 7.05 -10.48 3.51
N ASP A 599 7.99 -11.14 2.83
CA ASP A 599 9.31 -10.62 2.49
C ASP A 599 9.78 -10.94 1.04
N TRP A 600 8.85 -11.32 0.16
CA TRP A 600 9.15 -11.85 -1.19
C TRP A 600 10.00 -10.94 -2.08
N TYR A 601 9.89 -9.62 -1.94
CA TYR A 601 10.75 -8.65 -2.66
C TYR A 601 12.20 -8.64 -2.16
N PHE A 602 12.49 -9.26 -1.00
CA PHE A 602 13.83 -9.43 -0.46
C PHE A 602 14.36 -10.86 -0.62
N THR A 603 13.51 -11.87 -0.40
CA THR A 603 13.89 -13.30 -0.36
C THR A 603 13.58 -14.06 -1.64
N GLY A 604 12.60 -13.58 -2.41
CA GLY A 604 12.08 -14.28 -3.59
C GLY A 604 11.03 -15.33 -3.25
N ASP A 605 10.60 -15.41 -1.98
CA ASP A 605 9.64 -16.40 -1.50
C ASP A 605 8.21 -15.84 -1.59
N TYR A 606 7.62 -15.94 -2.79
CA TYR A 606 6.31 -15.36 -3.08
C TYR A 606 5.17 -16.08 -2.33
N PRO A 607 4.17 -15.33 -1.83
CA PRO A 607 3.00 -15.90 -1.15
C PRO A 607 2.05 -16.64 -2.07
N THR A 608 2.13 -16.41 -3.39
CA THR A 608 1.28 -17.07 -4.38
C THR A 608 2.11 -17.71 -5.50
N PRO A 609 1.64 -18.84 -6.07
CA PRO A 609 2.27 -19.46 -7.23
C PRO A 609 2.51 -18.52 -8.42
N GLY A 610 1.54 -17.66 -8.74
CA GLY A 610 1.68 -16.70 -9.84
C GLY A 610 2.82 -15.71 -9.63
N GLY A 611 3.16 -15.38 -8.38
CA GLY A 611 4.32 -14.53 -8.05
C GLY A 611 5.64 -15.10 -8.57
N ASN A 612 5.85 -16.42 -8.47
CA ASN A 612 7.04 -17.10 -9.01
C ASN A 612 7.12 -17.00 -10.55
N ARG A 613 5.98 -17.07 -11.24
CA ARG A 613 5.94 -16.85 -12.69
C ARG A 613 6.32 -15.41 -13.04
N VAL A 614 5.79 -14.45 -12.29
CA VAL A 614 6.03 -13.02 -12.54
C VAL A 614 7.52 -12.66 -12.40
N VAL A 615 8.20 -13.13 -11.36
CA VAL A 615 9.64 -12.87 -11.18
C VAL A 615 10.49 -13.49 -12.30
N ASN A 616 10.22 -14.74 -12.66
CA ASN A 616 10.92 -15.42 -13.77
C ASN A 616 10.72 -14.66 -15.08
N LYS A 617 9.50 -14.22 -15.36
CA LYS A 617 9.15 -13.45 -16.56
C LYS A 617 9.80 -12.06 -16.55
N SER A 618 9.84 -11.38 -15.42
CA SER A 618 10.53 -10.08 -15.26
C SER A 618 12.04 -10.22 -15.51
N PHE A 619 12.65 -11.32 -15.05
CA PHE A 619 14.05 -11.63 -15.35
C PHE A 619 14.28 -11.95 -16.83
N MET A 620 13.43 -12.77 -17.47
CA MET A 620 13.52 -13.02 -18.92
C MET A 620 13.41 -11.72 -19.71
N TYR A 621 12.49 -10.83 -19.35
CA TYR A 621 12.33 -9.53 -20.00
C TYR A 621 13.59 -8.69 -19.89
N TYR A 622 14.23 -8.68 -18.72
CA TYR A 622 15.52 -8.00 -18.54
C TYR A 622 16.59 -8.55 -19.48
N VAL A 623 16.76 -9.87 -19.57
CA VAL A 623 17.74 -10.52 -20.46
C VAL A 623 17.43 -10.25 -21.94
N GLU A 624 16.15 -10.22 -22.31
CA GLU A 624 15.66 -9.92 -23.66
C GLU A 624 15.70 -8.42 -24.01
N GLY A 625 16.08 -7.53 -23.08
CA GLY A 625 16.09 -6.08 -23.29
C GLY A 625 14.71 -5.44 -23.35
N ARG A 626 13.67 -6.11 -22.83
CA ARG A 626 12.28 -5.63 -22.80
C ARG A 626 12.03 -4.80 -21.56
N THR A 627 11.24 -3.74 -21.73
CA THR A 627 10.90 -2.78 -20.66
C THR A 627 9.44 -2.88 -20.21
N GLU A 628 8.72 -3.91 -20.65
CA GLU A 628 7.33 -4.16 -20.26
C GLU A 628 7.23 -4.67 -18.81
N ARG A 629 6.04 -4.58 -18.18
CA ARG A 629 5.78 -5.27 -16.91
C ARG A 629 5.52 -6.75 -17.18
N ALA A 630 5.91 -7.60 -16.23
CA ALA A 630 5.79 -9.05 -16.37
C ALA A 630 4.37 -9.60 -16.14
N TYR A 631 3.45 -8.76 -15.64
CA TYR A 631 2.05 -9.08 -15.37
C TYR A 631 1.14 -7.98 -15.90
#